data_AF-A0A2R8A8G5-F1
#
_entry.id   AF-A0A2R8A8G5-F1
#
_cell.length_a   1.000
_cell.length_b   1.000
_cell.length_c   1.000
_cell.angle_alpha   90.00
_cell.angle_beta   90.00
_cell.angle_gamma   90.00
#
_symmetry.space_group_name_H-M   'P 1'
#
loop_
_entity.id
_entity.type
_entity.pdbx_description
1 polymer ?
#
loop_
_entity_poly.entity_id
_entity_poly.type
_entity_poly.pdbx_seq_one_letter_code
_entity_poly.pdbx_strand_id
1 'polypeptide(L)'
;MKFALLLTAALAAAPFANAQAQLDRAEAGAYRIDLAGSMRMRTQRMLRNACYVAMDVDVEGNGQALNADIAGMTETQATLLDGNEEIGLTAERSPIIRRELSNIAETNWAQYQIYPLYIAARGYAEGTELEDMARISGRLVEEVNGLVASMEEKYSRASVLPADQSRTLNVMGRQRMLSQLLAAQHCLLAQSDDPMTMQGELAATFATLVGALADLRTGNLDNRIVEPLPEVATVLNCAHETFTGISAIVQSAIMGETPDAAKLAEMQRLSDQMMAQSNEALQMATALFSGGEPIAVQSCTAT
;
A
#
# COMPACT_ATOMS: atom_id res chain seq x y z
N MET A 1 -6.66 -34.92 75.40
CA MET A 1 -5.72 -34.10 74.61
C MET A 1 -5.24 -34.91 73.41
N LYS A 2 -5.72 -34.64 72.19
CA LYS A 2 -5.05 -34.96 70.91
C LYS A 2 -5.69 -34.08 69.83
N PHE A 3 -5.00 -33.00 69.48
CA PHE A 3 -5.34 -32.07 68.40
C PHE A 3 -4.94 -32.69 67.06
N ALA A 4 -5.86 -32.71 66.09
CA ALA A 4 -5.60 -33.07 64.70
C ALA A 4 -5.32 -31.78 63.90
N LEU A 5 -4.13 -31.69 63.31
CA LEU A 5 -3.71 -30.62 62.41
C LEU A 5 -4.38 -30.77 61.04
N LEU A 6 -5.04 -29.72 60.56
CA LEU A 6 -5.46 -29.53 59.17
C LEU A 6 -4.33 -28.81 58.40
N LEU A 7 -3.76 -29.46 57.39
CA LEU A 7 -2.84 -28.84 56.42
C LEU A 7 -3.67 -28.28 55.24
N THR A 8 -3.76 -26.96 55.15
CA THR A 8 -4.30 -26.25 53.98
C THR A 8 -3.17 -25.97 53.00
N ALA A 9 -3.17 -26.64 51.84
CA ALA A 9 -2.24 -26.37 50.75
C ALA A 9 -2.73 -25.16 49.94
N ALA A 10 -2.02 -24.04 50.02
CA ALA A 10 -2.24 -22.88 49.16
C ALA A 10 -1.45 -23.06 47.85
N LEU A 11 -2.15 -23.37 46.75
CA LEU A 11 -1.59 -23.25 45.40
C LEU A 11 -1.54 -21.75 45.04
N ALA A 12 -0.33 -21.18 45.03
CA ALA A 12 -0.08 -19.88 44.44
C ALA A 12 -0.09 -20.01 42.91
N ALA A 13 -1.14 -19.54 42.26
CA ALA A 13 -1.14 -19.30 40.82
C ALA A 13 -0.24 -18.09 40.54
N ALA A 14 0.97 -18.33 40.01
CA ALA A 14 1.78 -17.25 39.47
C ALA A 14 1.10 -16.71 38.20
N PRO A 15 0.88 -15.40 38.08
CA PRO A 15 0.40 -14.84 36.82
C PRO A 15 1.52 -14.97 35.78
N PHE A 16 1.26 -15.73 34.72
CA PHE A 16 2.03 -15.66 33.50
C PHE A 16 1.79 -14.28 32.89
N ALA A 17 2.63 -13.30 33.26
CA ALA A 17 2.74 -12.08 32.50
C ALA A 17 3.34 -12.47 31.14
N ASN A 18 2.49 -12.63 30.13
CA ASN A 18 2.92 -12.65 28.75
C ASN A 18 3.58 -11.29 28.50
N ALA A 19 4.91 -11.26 28.57
CA ALA A 19 5.68 -10.13 28.07
C ALA A 19 5.53 -10.14 26.55
N GLN A 20 4.42 -9.57 26.05
CA GLN A 20 4.30 -9.24 24.64
C GLN A 20 5.42 -8.24 24.34
N ALA A 21 6.29 -8.61 23.39
CA ALA A 21 7.39 -7.77 22.97
C ALA A 21 6.81 -6.46 22.44
N GLN A 22 7.01 -5.37 23.19
CA GLN A 22 6.72 -4.04 22.70
C GLN A 22 7.71 -3.75 21.57
N LEU A 23 7.21 -3.32 20.41
CA LEU A 23 8.08 -2.85 19.33
C LEU A 23 9.00 -1.77 19.88
N ASP A 24 10.27 -1.79 19.47
CA ASP A 24 11.14 -0.68 19.82
C ASP A 24 10.60 0.62 19.19
N ARG A 25 11.03 1.77 19.71
CA ARG A 25 10.49 3.06 19.27
C ARG A 25 10.73 3.34 17.78
N ALA A 26 11.86 2.90 17.25
CA ALA A 26 12.27 3.13 15.88
C ALA A 26 11.51 2.23 14.91
N GLU A 27 11.43 0.94 15.23
CA GLU A 27 10.63 -0.07 14.53
C GLU A 27 9.17 0.36 14.48
N ALA A 28 8.62 0.80 15.62
CA ALA A 28 7.26 1.29 15.69
C ALA A 28 7.05 2.55 14.82
N GLY A 29 8.05 3.42 14.71
CA GLY A 29 8.03 4.60 13.84
C GLY A 29 7.99 4.23 12.35
N ALA A 30 8.89 3.34 11.91
CA ALA A 30 8.93 2.85 10.54
C ALA A 30 7.64 2.11 10.16
N TYR A 31 7.11 1.29 11.07
CA TYR A 31 5.85 0.57 10.88
C TYR A 31 4.66 1.51 10.70
N ARG A 32 4.58 2.62 11.46
CA ARG A 32 3.54 3.65 11.26
C ARG A 32 3.61 4.30 9.89
N ILE A 33 4.82 4.58 9.41
CA ILE A 33 5.02 5.17 8.08
C ILE A 33 4.57 4.20 6.98
N ASP A 34 4.87 2.90 7.10
CA ASP A 34 4.39 1.90 6.13
C ASP A 34 2.86 1.74 6.19
N LEU A 35 2.27 1.69 7.39
CA LEU A 35 0.81 1.68 7.57
C LEU A 35 0.15 2.88 6.88
N ALA A 36 0.60 4.11 7.16
CA ALA A 36 0.10 5.31 6.49
C ALA A 36 0.36 5.28 4.98
N GLY A 37 1.52 4.74 4.56
CA GLY A 37 1.86 4.52 3.16
C GLY A 37 0.86 3.60 2.44
N SER A 38 0.41 2.53 3.11
CA SER A 38 -0.53 1.55 2.59
C SER A 38 -1.90 2.16 2.25
N MET A 39 -2.32 3.20 2.98
CA MET A 39 -3.59 3.91 2.76
C MET A 39 -3.66 4.53 1.35
N ARG A 40 -2.53 5.04 0.82
CA ARG A 40 -2.44 5.59 -0.54
C ARG A 40 -2.64 4.50 -1.59
N MET A 41 -1.97 3.37 -1.39
CA MET A 41 -2.08 2.21 -2.27
C MET A 41 -3.52 1.69 -2.31
N ARG A 42 -4.16 1.50 -1.14
CA ARG A 42 -5.56 1.04 -1.07
C ARG A 42 -6.52 2.00 -1.76
N THR A 43 -6.32 3.31 -1.60
CA THR A 43 -7.12 4.33 -2.30
C THR A 43 -7.06 4.15 -3.83
N GLN A 44 -5.86 3.99 -4.37
CA GLN A 44 -5.68 3.81 -5.82
C GLN A 44 -6.14 2.43 -6.30
N ARG A 45 -5.96 1.39 -5.48
CA ARG A 45 -6.45 0.04 -5.77
C ARG A 45 -7.97 -0.05 -5.77
N MET A 46 -8.65 0.69 -4.89
CA MET A 46 -10.11 0.81 -4.90
C MET A 46 -10.61 1.45 -6.20
N LEU A 47 -9.98 2.54 -6.65
CA LEU A 47 -10.33 3.17 -7.94
C LEU A 47 -10.13 2.20 -9.11
N ARG A 48 -8.99 1.49 -9.13
CA ARG A 48 -8.68 0.47 -10.15
C ARG A 48 -9.76 -0.61 -10.20
N ASN A 49 -10.05 -1.24 -9.06
CA ASN A 49 -11.00 -2.36 -8.98
C ASN A 49 -12.43 -1.92 -9.29
N ALA A 50 -12.83 -0.71 -8.87
CA ALA A 50 -14.11 -0.12 -9.23
C ALA A 50 -14.25 0.05 -10.75
N CYS A 51 -13.18 0.52 -11.41
CA CYS A 51 -13.17 0.63 -12.86
C CYS A 51 -13.24 -0.75 -13.55
N TYR A 52 -12.55 -1.76 -13.04
CA TYR A 52 -12.65 -3.12 -13.59
C TYR A 52 -14.06 -3.71 -13.44
N VAL A 53 -14.74 -3.47 -12.32
CA VAL A 53 -16.17 -3.83 -12.15
C VAL A 53 -17.04 -3.13 -13.21
N ALA A 54 -16.78 -1.85 -13.52
CA ALA A 54 -17.49 -1.12 -14.56
C ALA A 54 -17.31 -1.73 -15.96
N MET A 55 -16.12 -2.28 -16.22
CA MET A 55 -15.72 -2.86 -17.50
C MET A 55 -16.03 -4.36 -17.62
N ASP A 56 -16.80 -4.92 -16.67
CA ASP A 56 -17.13 -6.35 -16.59
C ASP A 56 -15.89 -7.27 -16.53
N VAL A 57 -14.80 -6.76 -15.94
CA VAL A 57 -13.56 -7.52 -15.72
C VAL A 57 -13.57 -8.03 -14.28
N ASP A 58 -13.68 -9.36 -14.13
CA ASP A 58 -13.63 -10.06 -12.82
C ASP A 58 -14.47 -9.34 -11.74
N VAL A 59 -15.76 -9.14 -12.02
CA VAL A 59 -16.67 -8.36 -11.17
C VAL A 59 -16.68 -8.86 -9.72
N GLU A 60 -16.73 -10.17 -9.53
CA GLU A 60 -16.75 -10.78 -8.20
C GLU A 60 -15.42 -10.57 -7.46
N GLY A 61 -14.28 -10.90 -8.09
CA GLY A 61 -12.96 -10.75 -7.48
C GLY A 61 -12.65 -9.29 -7.14
N ASN A 62 -12.94 -8.37 -8.05
CA ASN A 62 -12.77 -6.95 -7.81
C ASN A 62 -13.72 -6.42 -6.72
N GLY A 63 -14.98 -6.86 -6.69
CA GLY A 63 -15.92 -6.52 -5.62
C GLY A 63 -15.47 -6.99 -4.23
N GLN A 64 -14.91 -8.20 -4.12
CA GLN A 64 -14.32 -8.69 -2.88
C GLN A 64 -13.09 -7.86 -2.47
N ALA A 65 -12.23 -7.52 -3.44
CA ALA A 65 -11.05 -6.70 -3.19
C ALA A 65 -11.41 -5.28 -2.72
N LEU A 66 -12.48 -4.67 -3.26
CA LEU A 66 -13.02 -3.39 -2.78
C LEU A 66 -13.40 -3.46 -1.29
N ASN A 67 -14.15 -4.49 -0.88
CA ASN A 67 -14.53 -4.68 0.53
C ASN A 67 -13.31 -4.86 1.44
N ALA A 68 -12.33 -5.65 0.99
CA ALA A 68 -11.08 -5.87 1.73
C ALA A 68 -10.27 -4.56 1.89
N ASP A 69 -10.28 -3.69 0.88
CA ASP A 69 -9.61 -2.40 0.95
C ASP A 69 -10.30 -1.39 1.85
N ILE A 70 -11.64 -1.36 1.84
CA ILE A 70 -12.41 -0.54 2.77
C ILE A 70 -12.12 -0.95 4.22
N ALA A 71 -12.18 -2.26 4.50
CA ALA A 71 -11.89 -2.81 5.82
C ALA A 71 -10.45 -2.48 6.26
N GLY A 72 -9.48 -2.74 5.38
CA GLY A 72 -8.07 -2.48 5.69
C GLY A 72 -7.73 -0.99 5.86
N MET A 73 -8.39 -0.09 5.14
CA MET A 73 -8.22 1.36 5.33
C MET A 73 -8.73 1.80 6.70
N THR A 74 -9.91 1.32 7.11
CA THR A 74 -10.50 1.60 8.42
C THR A 74 -9.65 1.04 9.56
N GLU A 75 -9.21 -0.22 9.43
CA GLU A 75 -8.35 -0.87 10.42
C GLU A 75 -7.00 -0.15 10.57
N THR A 76 -6.38 0.25 9.46
CA THR A 76 -5.13 1.01 9.49
C THR A 76 -5.30 2.34 10.22
N GLN A 77 -6.39 3.08 9.96
CA GLN A 77 -6.65 4.35 10.65
C GLN A 77 -6.82 4.15 12.16
N ALA A 78 -7.63 3.15 12.56
CA ALA A 78 -7.82 2.81 13.97
C ALA A 78 -6.50 2.39 14.63
N THR A 79 -5.73 1.53 13.97
CA THR A 79 -4.41 1.06 14.45
C THR A 79 -3.43 2.23 14.64
N LEU A 80 -3.42 3.21 13.73
CA LEU A 80 -2.58 4.40 13.86
C LEU A 80 -3.04 5.31 15.00
N LEU A 81 -4.34 5.52 15.16
CA LEU A 81 -4.92 6.41 16.18
C LEU A 81 -4.83 5.83 17.58
N ASP A 82 -5.24 4.58 17.74
CA ASP A 82 -5.51 3.94 19.04
C ASP A 82 -4.43 2.92 19.41
N GLY A 83 -3.58 2.56 18.45
CA GLY A 83 -2.59 1.50 18.62
C GLY A 83 -3.20 0.11 18.38
N ASN A 84 -2.36 -0.91 18.53
CA ASN A 84 -2.75 -2.31 18.50
C ASN A 84 -1.79 -3.09 19.42
N GLU A 85 -2.31 -3.58 20.54
CA GLU A 85 -1.52 -4.30 21.56
C GLU A 85 -1.00 -5.64 21.06
N GLU A 86 -1.72 -6.32 20.15
CA GLU A 86 -1.32 -7.62 19.61
C GLU A 86 0.01 -7.55 18.86
N ILE A 87 0.26 -6.41 18.20
CA ILE A 87 1.50 -6.11 17.47
C ILE A 87 2.43 -5.15 18.24
N GLY A 88 2.14 -4.86 19.51
CA GLY A 88 2.96 -3.99 20.35
C GLY A 88 2.99 -2.51 19.91
N LEU A 89 2.03 -2.06 19.11
CA LEU A 89 1.95 -0.69 18.60
C LEU A 89 1.15 0.20 19.55
N THR A 90 1.77 1.21 20.16
CA THR A 90 1.05 2.15 21.04
C THR A 90 0.20 3.17 20.26
N ALA A 91 -0.82 3.76 20.87
CA ALA A 91 -1.56 4.89 20.28
C ALA A 91 -0.65 6.05 19.83
N GLU A 92 -1.01 6.73 18.73
CA GLU A 92 -0.35 7.96 18.29
C GLU A 92 -0.56 9.09 19.32
N ARG A 93 0.51 9.82 19.66
CA ARG A 93 0.50 10.88 20.67
C ARG A 93 0.76 12.28 20.10
N SER A 94 1.15 12.40 18.84
CA SER A 94 1.33 13.70 18.18
C SER A 94 -0.04 14.35 17.98
N PRO A 95 -0.31 15.55 18.52
CA PRO A 95 -1.55 16.25 18.22
C PRO A 95 -1.68 16.59 16.73
N ILE A 96 -0.56 16.78 16.02
CA ILE A 96 -0.54 17.08 14.58
C ILE A 96 -1.01 15.86 13.78
N ILE A 97 -0.35 14.71 13.95
CA ILE A 97 -0.65 13.47 13.21
C ILE A 97 -2.06 12.96 13.56
N ARG A 98 -2.48 13.03 14.83
CA ARG A 98 -3.85 12.65 15.22
C ARG A 98 -4.88 13.50 14.50
N ARG A 99 -4.66 14.82 14.41
CA ARG A 99 -5.58 15.73 13.71
C ARG A 99 -5.62 15.43 12.21
N GLU A 100 -4.49 15.13 11.58
CA GLU A 100 -4.44 14.72 10.17
C GLU A 100 -5.21 13.42 9.93
N LEU A 101 -5.03 12.40 10.78
CA LEU A 101 -5.79 11.15 10.74
C LEU A 101 -7.30 11.38 10.89
N SER A 102 -7.71 12.18 11.89
CA SER A 102 -9.12 12.55 12.09
C SER A 102 -9.69 13.30 10.88
N ASN A 103 -8.94 14.28 10.34
CA ASN A 103 -9.37 15.02 9.17
C ASN A 103 -9.58 14.09 7.97
N ILE A 104 -8.61 13.22 7.67
CA ILE A 104 -8.72 12.23 6.58
C ILE A 104 -9.99 11.39 6.75
N ALA A 105 -10.22 10.88 7.96
CA ALA A 105 -11.39 10.05 8.28
C ALA A 105 -12.71 10.80 8.07
N GLU A 106 -12.78 12.06 8.51
CA GLU A 106 -14.01 12.88 8.56
C GLU A 106 -14.32 13.59 7.23
N THR A 107 -13.34 13.79 6.34
CA THR A 107 -13.52 14.53 5.08
C THR A 107 -13.63 13.61 3.87
N ASN A 108 -12.51 13.38 3.17
CA ASN A 108 -12.51 12.68 1.90
C ASN A 108 -12.71 11.18 2.08
N TRP A 109 -12.25 10.55 3.17
CA TRP A 109 -12.49 9.11 3.39
C TRP A 109 -13.97 8.79 3.61
N ALA A 110 -14.66 9.56 4.45
CA ALA A 110 -16.10 9.39 4.70
C ALA A 110 -16.93 9.45 3.40
N GLN A 111 -16.58 10.36 2.49
CA GLN A 111 -17.25 10.48 1.19
C GLN A 111 -16.80 9.39 0.21
N TYR A 112 -15.49 9.13 0.14
CA TYR A 112 -14.90 8.23 -0.83
C TYR A 112 -15.38 6.79 -0.65
N GLN A 113 -15.39 6.27 0.58
CA GLN A 113 -15.66 4.86 0.86
C GLN A 113 -17.07 4.39 0.44
N ILE A 114 -18.00 5.33 0.28
CA ILE A 114 -19.38 5.05 -0.10
C ILE A 114 -19.45 4.46 -1.52
N TYR A 115 -18.66 4.98 -2.46
CA TYR A 115 -18.66 4.51 -3.83
C TYR A 115 -18.19 3.05 -3.99
N PRO A 116 -16.98 2.64 -3.53
CA PRO A 116 -16.53 1.26 -3.65
C PRO A 116 -17.44 0.31 -2.86
N LEU A 117 -18.04 0.75 -1.76
CA LEU A 117 -19.02 -0.05 -1.01
C LEU A 117 -20.26 -0.38 -1.85
N TYR A 118 -20.87 0.64 -2.49
CA TYR A 118 -22.04 0.43 -3.34
C TYR A 118 -21.71 -0.36 -4.62
N ILE A 119 -20.56 -0.08 -5.24
CA ILE A 119 -20.07 -0.82 -6.41
C ILE A 119 -19.92 -2.31 -6.07
N ALA A 120 -19.25 -2.62 -4.96
CA ALA A 120 -19.06 -3.99 -4.52
C ALA A 120 -20.38 -4.71 -4.21
N ALA A 121 -21.36 -3.99 -3.63
CA ALA A 121 -22.66 -4.56 -3.28
C ALA A 121 -23.54 -4.85 -4.52
N ARG A 122 -23.45 -4.03 -5.56
CA ARG A 122 -24.33 -4.14 -6.75
C ARG A 122 -23.69 -4.87 -7.94
N GLY A 123 -22.36 -4.97 -7.99
CA GLY A 123 -21.63 -5.64 -9.07
C GLY A 123 -21.55 -4.87 -10.39
N TYR A 124 -21.73 -3.56 -10.38
CA TYR A 124 -21.48 -2.69 -11.54
C TYR A 124 -21.01 -1.30 -11.07
N ALA A 125 -20.53 -0.46 -11.98
CA ALA A 125 -20.24 0.95 -11.70
C ALA A 125 -20.69 1.86 -12.85
N GLU A 126 -21.22 3.04 -12.52
CA GLU A 126 -21.58 4.07 -13.50
C GLU A 126 -20.36 4.98 -13.76
N GLY A 127 -20.26 5.52 -14.98
CA GLY A 127 -19.14 6.39 -15.36
C GLY A 127 -18.99 7.62 -14.45
N THR A 128 -20.11 8.26 -14.08
CA THR A 128 -20.13 9.42 -13.17
C THR A 128 -19.60 9.09 -11.78
N GLU A 129 -19.83 7.87 -11.28
CA GLU A 129 -19.29 7.41 -10.01
C GLU A 129 -17.78 7.21 -10.09
N LEU A 130 -17.26 6.69 -11.22
CA LEU A 130 -15.83 6.56 -11.43
C LEU A 130 -15.13 7.91 -11.54
N GLU A 131 -15.74 8.89 -12.21
CA GLU A 131 -15.22 10.26 -12.28
C GLU A 131 -15.14 10.90 -10.89
N ASP A 132 -16.19 10.77 -10.10
CA ASP A 132 -16.22 11.26 -8.73
C ASP A 132 -15.20 10.56 -7.84
N MET A 133 -15.09 9.23 -7.95
CA MET A 133 -14.07 8.45 -7.26
C MET A 133 -12.67 8.90 -7.66
N ALA A 134 -12.38 9.09 -8.95
CA ALA A 134 -11.07 9.53 -9.42
C ALA A 134 -10.70 10.88 -8.81
N ARG A 135 -11.62 11.85 -8.86
CA ARG A 135 -11.46 13.19 -8.28
C ARG A 135 -11.22 13.17 -6.76
N ILE A 136 -12.02 12.41 -6.01
CA ILE A 136 -11.88 12.31 -4.55
C ILE A 136 -10.61 11.53 -4.19
N SER A 137 -10.25 10.49 -4.94
CA SER A 137 -9.05 9.68 -4.71
C SER A 137 -7.78 10.50 -4.79
N GLY A 138 -7.70 11.47 -5.72
CA GLY A 138 -6.56 12.38 -5.85
C GLY A 138 -6.37 13.20 -4.57
N ARG A 139 -7.44 13.83 -4.07
CA ARG A 139 -7.41 14.60 -2.81
C ARG A 139 -7.05 13.73 -1.61
N LEU A 140 -7.62 12.53 -1.53
CA LEU A 140 -7.33 11.60 -0.43
C LEU A 140 -5.87 11.16 -0.44
N VAL A 141 -5.29 10.87 -1.62
CA VAL A 141 -3.86 10.54 -1.73
C VAL A 141 -2.98 11.73 -1.36
N GLU A 142 -3.35 12.96 -1.70
CA GLU A 142 -2.64 14.17 -1.27
C GLU A 142 -2.65 14.33 0.26
N GLU A 143 -3.80 14.16 0.91
CA GLU A 143 -3.90 14.24 2.38
C GLU A 143 -3.06 13.15 3.05
N VAL A 144 -3.11 11.91 2.55
CA VAL A 144 -2.31 10.81 3.09
C VAL A 144 -0.81 11.00 2.79
N ASN A 145 -0.43 11.62 1.68
CA ASN A 145 0.97 12.03 1.43
C ASN A 145 1.44 13.04 2.48
N GLY A 146 0.59 14.00 2.85
CA GLY A 146 0.86 14.94 3.94
C GLY A 146 1.07 14.22 5.27
N LEU A 147 0.17 13.29 5.62
CA LEU A 147 0.28 12.46 6.82
C LEU A 147 1.61 11.68 6.87
N VAL A 148 1.97 11.02 5.76
CA VAL A 148 3.24 10.28 5.64
C VAL A 148 4.43 11.22 5.86
N ALA A 149 4.43 12.40 5.25
CA ALA A 149 5.50 13.38 5.43
C ALA A 149 5.64 13.84 6.89
N SER A 150 4.52 14.10 7.58
CA SER A 150 4.53 14.46 9.01
C SER A 150 4.97 13.32 9.92
N MET A 151 4.62 12.07 9.58
CA MET A 151 5.13 10.88 10.25
C MET A 151 6.63 10.71 10.02
N GLU A 152 7.11 10.89 8.78
CA GLU A 152 8.54 10.85 8.45
C GLU A 152 9.31 11.92 9.22
N GLU A 153 8.84 13.17 9.25
CA GLU A 153 9.49 14.23 10.02
C GLU A 153 9.63 13.87 11.50
N LYS A 154 8.58 13.30 12.10
CA LYS A 154 8.55 12.93 13.51
C LYS A 154 9.40 11.69 13.81
N TYR A 155 9.25 10.65 13.00
CA TYR A 155 9.77 9.30 13.30
C TYR A 155 11.11 9.01 12.65
N SER A 156 11.48 9.67 11.55
CA SER A 156 12.79 9.49 10.90
C SER A 156 13.97 9.84 11.81
N ARG A 157 13.82 10.83 12.71
CA ARG A 157 14.86 11.22 13.67
C ARG A 157 15.13 10.15 14.73
N ALA A 158 14.17 9.28 14.96
CA ALA A 158 14.29 8.13 15.83
C ALA A 158 14.55 6.84 15.04
N SER A 159 14.67 6.91 13.71
CA SER A 159 14.94 5.76 12.86
C SER A 159 16.32 5.19 13.17
N VAL A 160 16.40 3.87 13.29
CA VAL A 160 17.67 3.12 13.35
C VAL A 160 18.33 3.06 11.98
N LEU A 161 17.57 3.28 10.90
CA LEU A 161 18.06 3.21 9.53
C LEU A 161 18.73 4.53 9.09
N PRO A 162 19.86 4.46 8.38
CA PRO A 162 20.41 5.57 7.61
C PRO A 162 19.37 6.27 6.72
N ALA A 163 19.52 7.59 6.54
CA ALA A 163 18.57 8.41 5.79
C ALA A 163 18.34 7.91 4.34
N ASP A 164 19.40 7.45 3.67
CA ASP A 164 19.32 6.97 2.28
C ASP A 164 18.57 5.62 2.18
N GLN A 165 18.70 4.75 3.19
CA GLN A 165 17.91 3.51 3.27
C GLN A 165 16.43 3.82 3.51
N SER A 166 16.13 4.74 4.42
CA SER A 166 14.74 5.18 4.68
C SER A 166 14.11 5.77 3.41
N ARG A 167 14.87 6.58 2.65
CA ARG A 167 14.41 7.12 1.35
C ARG A 167 14.19 6.01 0.32
N THR A 168 15.08 5.03 0.26
CA THR A 168 14.95 3.87 -0.63
C THR A 168 13.65 3.12 -0.36
N LEU A 169 13.34 2.82 0.91
CA LEU A 169 12.08 2.17 1.31
C LEU A 169 10.84 3.01 0.94
N ASN A 170 10.90 4.33 1.10
CA ASN A 170 9.81 5.21 0.65
C ASN A 170 9.57 5.09 -0.86
N VAL A 171 10.63 5.14 -1.67
CA VAL A 171 10.54 5.02 -3.13
C VAL A 171 9.95 3.66 -3.52
N MET A 172 10.39 2.56 -2.90
CA MET A 172 9.80 1.22 -3.07
C MET A 172 8.31 1.22 -2.70
N GLY A 173 7.95 1.85 -1.58
CA GLY A 173 6.57 2.02 -1.16
C GLY A 173 5.71 2.75 -2.19
N ARG A 174 6.25 3.83 -2.79
CA ARG A 174 5.58 4.61 -3.85
C ARG A 174 5.43 3.83 -5.15
N GLN A 175 6.35 2.92 -5.50
CA GLN A 175 6.20 2.09 -6.71
C GLN A 175 4.92 1.27 -6.69
N ARG A 176 4.61 0.65 -5.54
CA ARG A 176 3.38 -0.12 -5.34
C ARG A 176 2.16 0.74 -5.66
N MET A 177 2.10 1.95 -5.11
CA MET A 177 0.99 2.88 -5.35
C MET A 177 0.93 3.30 -6.82
N LEU A 178 2.06 3.67 -7.42
CA LEU A 178 2.12 4.13 -8.82
C LEU A 178 1.69 3.03 -9.79
N SER A 179 2.01 1.76 -9.53
CA SER A 179 1.54 0.65 -10.38
C SER A 179 0.02 0.46 -10.32
N GLN A 180 -0.59 0.71 -9.15
CA GLN A 180 -2.05 0.68 -9.00
C GLN A 180 -2.72 1.88 -9.67
N LEU A 181 -2.16 3.08 -9.50
CA LEU A 181 -2.64 4.30 -10.16
C LEU A 181 -2.55 4.16 -11.69
N LEU A 182 -1.45 3.60 -12.21
CA LEU A 182 -1.27 3.36 -13.63
C LEU A 182 -2.34 2.42 -14.20
N ALA A 183 -2.68 1.35 -13.47
CA ALA A 183 -3.75 0.43 -13.83
C ALA A 183 -5.14 1.10 -13.78
N ALA A 184 -5.39 1.93 -12.77
CA ALA A 184 -6.61 2.70 -12.67
C ALA A 184 -6.76 3.67 -13.86
N GLN A 185 -5.74 4.48 -14.16
CA GLN A 185 -5.75 5.43 -15.27
C GLN A 185 -5.90 4.74 -16.63
N HIS A 186 -5.22 3.59 -16.83
CA HIS A 186 -5.40 2.79 -18.04
C HIS A 186 -6.84 2.32 -18.20
N CYS A 187 -7.49 1.88 -17.12
CA CYS A 187 -8.90 1.51 -17.15
C CYS A 187 -9.82 2.71 -17.40
N LEU A 188 -9.59 3.83 -16.72
CA LEU A 188 -10.39 5.05 -16.89
C LEU A 188 -10.29 5.62 -18.31
N LEU A 189 -9.15 5.46 -18.97
CA LEU A 189 -8.98 5.84 -20.37
C LEU A 189 -9.94 5.10 -21.31
N ALA A 190 -10.33 3.86 -21.00
CA ALA A 190 -11.28 3.11 -21.80
C ALA A 190 -12.70 3.72 -21.80
N GLN A 191 -13.01 4.58 -20.81
CA GLN A 191 -14.33 5.17 -20.60
C GLN A 191 -14.32 6.70 -20.66
N SER A 192 -13.17 7.33 -20.92
CA SER A 192 -13.01 8.78 -20.84
C SER A 192 -13.63 9.50 -22.05
N ASP A 193 -14.45 10.52 -21.78
CA ASP A 193 -14.91 11.49 -22.79
C ASP A 193 -13.79 12.46 -23.21
N ASP A 194 -12.70 12.54 -22.44
CA ASP A 194 -11.48 13.28 -22.78
C ASP A 194 -10.26 12.34 -22.77
N PRO A 195 -10.09 11.50 -23.82
CA PRO A 195 -9.00 10.54 -23.89
C PRO A 195 -7.63 11.21 -23.99
N MET A 196 -7.54 12.43 -24.53
CA MET A 196 -6.26 13.15 -24.67
C MET A 196 -5.70 13.58 -23.31
N THR A 197 -6.53 14.16 -22.44
CA THR A 197 -6.12 14.53 -21.09
C THR A 197 -5.73 13.28 -20.30
N MET A 198 -6.55 12.22 -20.35
CA MET A 198 -6.27 10.96 -19.64
C MET A 198 -4.99 10.27 -20.14
N GLN A 199 -4.69 10.32 -21.45
CA GLN A 199 -3.41 9.86 -22.00
C GLN A 199 -2.21 10.64 -21.46
N GLY A 200 -2.35 11.96 -21.32
CA GLY A 200 -1.31 12.80 -20.72
C GLY A 200 -1.03 12.45 -19.26
N GLU A 201 -2.08 12.23 -18.47
CA GLU A 201 -1.95 11.80 -17.07
C GLU A 201 -1.34 10.41 -16.96
N LEU A 202 -1.80 9.46 -17.77
CA LEU A 202 -1.25 8.11 -17.85
C LEU A 202 0.25 8.13 -18.21
N ALA A 203 0.65 8.96 -19.19
CA ALA A 203 2.04 9.12 -19.60
C ALA A 203 2.92 9.71 -18.49
N ALA A 204 2.41 10.68 -17.73
CA ALA A 204 3.12 11.27 -16.60
C ALA A 204 3.35 10.27 -15.46
N THR A 205 2.33 9.48 -15.10
CA THR A 205 2.45 8.40 -14.12
C THR A 205 3.42 7.32 -14.60
N PHE A 206 3.31 6.93 -15.88
CA PHE A 206 4.19 5.94 -16.50
C PHE A 206 5.66 6.36 -16.43
N ALA A 207 5.99 7.60 -16.84
CA ALA A 207 7.35 8.13 -16.78
C ALA A 207 7.91 8.16 -15.34
N THR A 208 7.07 8.53 -14.36
CA THR A 208 7.45 8.54 -12.94
C THR A 208 7.78 7.14 -12.43
N LEU A 209 6.96 6.14 -12.79
CA LEU A 209 7.18 4.75 -12.40
C LEU A 209 8.43 4.16 -13.09
N VAL A 210 8.66 4.44 -14.37
CA VAL A 210 9.87 4.01 -15.11
C VAL A 210 11.13 4.52 -14.42
N GLY A 211 11.20 5.82 -14.11
CA GLY A 211 12.38 6.42 -13.49
C GLY A 211 12.66 5.82 -12.12
N ALA A 212 11.63 5.62 -11.30
CA ALA A 212 11.82 5.08 -9.97
C ALA A 212 12.12 3.57 -9.94
N LEU A 213 11.60 2.77 -10.89
CA LEU A 213 12.04 1.38 -11.06
C LEU A 213 13.50 1.30 -11.51
N ALA A 214 13.94 2.20 -12.39
CA ALA A 214 15.34 2.27 -12.80
C ALA A 214 16.24 2.58 -11.59
N ASP A 215 15.91 3.63 -10.83
CA ASP A 215 16.66 4.03 -9.65
C ASP A 215 16.76 2.92 -8.60
N LEU A 216 15.66 2.18 -8.34
CA LEU A 216 15.66 1.11 -7.34
C LEU A 216 16.49 -0.10 -7.77
N ARG A 217 16.60 -0.38 -9.07
CA ARG A 217 17.35 -1.53 -9.58
C ARG A 217 18.85 -1.31 -9.60
N THR A 218 19.30 -0.08 -9.81
CA THR A 218 20.73 0.24 -9.97
C THR A 218 21.28 1.11 -8.85
N GLY A 219 20.44 1.57 -7.92
CA GLY A 219 20.78 2.71 -7.07
C GLY A 219 20.79 4.02 -7.86
N ASN A 220 20.70 5.14 -7.15
CA ASN A 220 20.84 6.48 -7.71
C ASN A 220 21.33 7.45 -6.61
N LEU A 221 22.60 7.86 -6.68
CA LEU A 221 23.20 8.74 -5.68
C LEU A 221 22.60 10.15 -5.67
N ASP A 222 22.25 10.70 -6.84
CA ASP A 222 21.62 12.03 -6.95
C ASP A 222 20.25 12.04 -6.27
N ASN A 223 19.54 10.92 -6.38
CA ASN A 223 18.27 10.69 -5.69
C ASN A 223 18.42 10.03 -4.32
N ARG A 224 19.65 9.84 -3.81
CA ARG A 224 19.94 9.21 -2.51
C ARG A 224 19.22 7.86 -2.32
N ILE A 225 19.21 7.06 -3.37
CA ILE A 225 18.67 5.70 -3.40
C ILE A 225 19.87 4.74 -3.37
N VAL A 226 19.87 3.87 -2.37
CA VAL A 226 20.93 2.89 -2.15
C VAL A 226 20.82 1.78 -3.19
N GLU A 227 21.94 1.33 -3.71
CA GLU A 227 22.00 0.17 -4.60
C GLU A 227 21.42 -1.06 -3.87
N PRO A 228 20.54 -1.85 -4.52
CA PRO A 228 19.88 -2.96 -3.85
C PRO A 228 20.88 -4.07 -3.53
N LEU A 229 20.71 -4.69 -2.37
CA LEU A 229 21.42 -5.93 -2.03
C LEU A 229 21.04 -7.05 -3.02
N PRO A 230 21.90 -8.05 -3.27
CA PRO A 230 21.66 -9.09 -4.28
C PRO A 230 20.30 -9.79 -4.17
N GLU A 231 19.83 -10.05 -2.97
CA GLU A 231 18.54 -10.67 -2.69
C GLU A 231 17.40 -9.75 -3.12
N VAL A 232 17.45 -8.46 -2.75
CA VAL A 232 16.45 -7.44 -3.14
C VAL A 232 16.47 -7.23 -4.65
N ALA A 233 17.66 -7.18 -5.25
CA ALA A 233 17.85 -7.01 -6.69
C ALA A 233 17.18 -8.15 -7.48
N THR A 234 17.20 -9.37 -6.96
CA THR A 234 16.53 -10.53 -7.56
C THR A 234 15.02 -10.29 -7.66
N VAL A 235 14.37 -9.89 -6.56
CA VAL A 235 12.92 -9.62 -6.55
C VAL A 235 12.56 -8.39 -7.41
N LEU A 236 13.39 -7.34 -7.38
CA LEU A 236 13.22 -6.17 -8.24
C LEU A 236 13.33 -6.50 -9.73
N ASN A 237 14.15 -7.48 -10.11
CA ASN A 237 14.20 -7.94 -11.50
C ASN A 237 12.92 -8.68 -11.90
N CYS A 238 12.32 -9.48 -11.02
CA CYS A 238 11.01 -10.09 -11.28
C CYS A 238 9.91 -9.02 -11.46
N ALA A 239 9.90 -8.02 -10.57
CA ALA A 239 9.01 -6.86 -10.69
C ALA A 239 9.22 -6.14 -12.03
N HIS A 240 10.47 -5.96 -12.45
CA HIS A 240 10.80 -5.35 -13.73
C HIS A 240 10.29 -6.16 -14.92
N GLU A 241 10.44 -7.49 -14.91
CA GLU A 241 9.93 -8.36 -15.96
C GLU A 241 8.41 -8.21 -16.11
N THR A 242 7.65 -8.28 -15.02
CA THR A 242 6.20 -8.00 -15.03
C THR A 242 5.89 -6.61 -15.56
N PHE A 243 6.68 -5.61 -15.14
CA PHE A 243 6.54 -4.24 -15.61
C PHE A 243 6.78 -4.09 -17.11
N THR A 244 7.64 -4.90 -17.75
CA THR A 244 7.79 -4.84 -19.22
C THR A 244 6.50 -5.20 -19.96
N GLY A 245 5.72 -6.15 -19.42
CA GLY A 245 4.37 -6.48 -19.93
C GLY A 245 3.40 -5.32 -19.76
N ILE A 246 3.36 -4.72 -18.56
CA ILE A 246 2.55 -3.52 -18.27
C ILE A 246 2.92 -2.37 -19.22
N SER A 247 4.22 -2.15 -19.40
CA SER A 247 4.77 -1.09 -20.24
C SER A 247 4.28 -1.19 -21.69
N ALA A 248 4.23 -2.40 -22.27
CA ALA A 248 3.75 -2.59 -23.62
C ALA A 248 2.28 -2.17 -23.76
N ILE A 249 1.42 -2.59 -22.83
CA ILE A 249 -0.01 -2.24 -22.80
C ILE A 249 -0.20 -0.73 -22.66
N VAL A 250 0.49 -0.12 -21.69
CA VAL A 250 0.36 1.31 -21.38
C VAL A 250 0.89 2.19 -22.52
N GLN A 251 2.02 1.82 -23.14
CA GLN A 251 2.54 2.59 -24.28
C GLN A 251 1.58 2.58 -25.48
N SER A 252 0.97 1.44 -25.77
CA SER A 252 -0.11 1.34 -26.76
C SER A 252 -1.23 2.35 -26.48
N ALA A 253 -1.66 2.42 -25.22
CA ALA A 253 -2.71 3.32 -24.80
C ALA A 253 -2.32 4.80 -24.90
N ILE A 254 -1.08 5.14 -24.52
CA ILE A 254 -0.51 6.49 -24.68
C ILE A 254 -0.43 6.89 -26.16
N MET A 255 -0.24 5.93 -27.08
CA MET A 255 -0.19 6.17 -28.53
C MET A 255 -1.56 6.31 -29.20
N GLY A 256 -2.67 6.34 -28.45
CA GLY A 256 -4.00 6.54 -29.01
C GLY A 256 -4.91 5.32 -28.96
N GLU A 257 -4.40 4.16 -28.53
CA GLU A 257 -5.19 2.94 -28.53
C GLU A 257 -6.12 2.86 -27.32
N THR A 258 -7.43 2.81 -27.53
CA THR A 258 -8.38 2.59 -26.44
C THR A 258 -8.28 1.14 -25.94
N PRO A 259 -8.11 0.90 -24.63
CA PRO A 259 -8.03 -0.46 -24.09
C PRO A 259 -9.36 -1.22 -24.27
N ASP A 260 -9.28 -2.45 -24.76
CA ASP A 260 -10.41 -3.37 -24.79
C ASP A 260 -10.45 -4.27 -23.54
N ALA A 261 -11.51 -5.06 -23.40
CA ALA A 261 -11.70 -5.95 -22.25
C ALA A 261 -10.54 -6.95 -22.05
N ALA A 262 -9.94 -7.45 -23.14
CA ALA A 262 -8.83 -8.40 -23.06
C ALA A 262 -7.57 -7.72 -22.49
N LYS A 263 -7.26 -6.50 -22.94
CA LYS A 263 -6.15 -5.71 -22.40
C LYS A 263 -6.38 -5.28 -20.97
N LEU A 264 -7.62 -4.98 -20.58
CA LEU A 264 -7.97 -4.64 -19.20
C LEU A 264 -7.76 -5.84 -18.27
N ALA A 265 -8.21 -7.04 -18.68
CA ALA A 265 -7.99 -8.27 -17.92
C ALA A 265 -6.49 -8.60 -17.76
N GLU A 266 -5.71 -8.46 -18.83
CA GLU A 266 -4.26 -8.67 -18.76
C GLU A 266 -3.56 -7.62 -17.90
N MET A 267 -3.98 -6.34 -18.00
CA MET A 267 -3.48 -5.27 -17.14
C MET A 267 -3.79 -5.53 -15.66
N GLN A 268 -4.98 -6.06 -15.33
CA GLN A 268 -5.34 -6.44 -13.96
C GLN A 268 -4.35 -7.50 -13.43
N ARG A 269 -4.20 -8.60 -14.17
CA ARG A 269 -3.32 -9.72 -13.81
C ARG A 269 -1.88 -9.26 -13.56
N LEU A 270 -1.32 -8.49 -14.49
CA LEU A 270 0.04 -7.97 -14.39
C LEU A 270 0.18 -6.96 -13.24
N SER A 271 -0.81 -6.09 -13.02
CA SER A 271 -0.80 -5.12 -11.92
C SER A 271 -0.81 -5.80 -10.55
N ASP A 272 -1.59 -6.87 -10.39
CA ASP A 272 -1.63 -7.66 -9.15
C ASP A 272 -0.31 -8.40 -8.91
N GLN A 273 0.26 -9.00 -9.96
CA GLN A 273 1.58 -9.64 -9.90
C GLN A 273 2.67 -8.63 -9.52
N MET A 274 2.70 -7.45 -10.17
CA MET A 274 3.64 -6.38 -9.88
C MET A 274 3.52 -5.87 -8.45
N MET A 275 2.30 -5.76 -7.94
CA MET A 275 2.04 -5.37 -6.55
C MET A 275 2.62 -6.38 -5.57
N ALA A 276 2.39 -7.67 -5.79
CA ALA A 276 2.92 -8.73 -4.95
C ALA A 276 4.46 -8.72 -4.93
N GLN A 277 5.09 -8.62 -6.10
CA GLN A 277 6.54 -8.55 -6.25
C GLN A 277 7.15 -7.30 -5.61
N SER A 278 6.51 -6.14 -5.81
CA SER A 278 6.96 -4.88 -5.20
C SER A 278 6.81 -4.90 -3.67
N ASN A 279 5.77 -5.55 -3.15
CA ASN A 279 5.58 -5.71 -1.72
C ASN A 279 6.62 -6.66 -1.11
N GLU A 280 6.91 -7.76 -1.77
CA GLU A 280 7.97 -8.68 -1.36
C GLU A 280 9.35 -8.00 -1.36
N ALA A 281 9.68 -7.25 -2.41
CA ALA A 281 10.92 -6.49 -2.49
C ALA A 281 11.05 -5.51 -1.31
N LEU A 282 9.98 -4.78 -0.98
CA LEU A 282 9.97 -3.84 0.16
C LEU A 282 10.16 -4.57 1.50
N GLN A 283 9.47 -5.69 1.72
CA GLN A 283 9.59 -6.46 2.96
C GLN A 283 11.01 -7.00 3.12
N MET A 284 11.60 -7.52 2.03
CA MET A 284 12.97 -8.00 2.01
C MET A 284 13.98 -6.88 2.29
N ALA A 285 13.82 -5.72 1.64
CA ALA A 285 14.70 -4.58 1.88
C ALA A 285 14.59 -4.07 3.33
N THR A 286 13.37 -3.99 3.88
CA THR A 286 13.12 -3.61 5.27
C THR A 286 13.82 -4.55 6.25
N ALA A 287 13.70 -5.86 6.03
CA ALA A 287 14.34 -6.87 6.87
C ALA A 287 15.87 -6.74 6.83
N LEU A 288 16.46 -6.69 5.63
CA LEU A 288 17.91 -6.62 5.45
C LEU A 288 18.52 -5.31 5.96
N PHE A 289 17.86 -4.16 5.74
CA PHE A 289 18.32 -2.87 6.28
C PHE A 289 18.29 -2.84 7.82
N SER A 290 17.39 -3.60 8.42
CA SER A 290 17.31 -3.75 9.89
C SER A 290 18.25 -4.83 10.44
N GLY A 291 19.09 -5.45 9.61
CA GLY A 291 20.01 -6.52 10.00
C GLY A 291 19.35 -7.89 10.19
N GLY A 292 18.12 -8.06 9.72
CA GLY A 292 17.40 -9.33 9.72
C GLY A 292 17.81 -10.27 8.58
N GLU A 293 17.26 -11.49 8.59
CA GLU A 293 17.46 -12.47 7.52
C GLU A 293 16.59 -12.17 6.29
N PRO A 294 17.06 -12.53 5.07
CA PRO A 294 16.25 -12.43 3.88
C PRO A 294 15.02 -13.34 3.96
N ILE A 295 13.87 -12.80 3.54
CA ILE A 295 12.63 -13.57 3.42
C ILE A 295 12.66 -14.46 2.18
N ALA A 296 11.95 -15.59 2.20
CA ALA A 296 11.86 -16.49 1.06
C ALA A 296 11.13 -15.83 -0.11
N VAL A 297 11.73 -15.89 -1.31
CA VAL A 297 11.15 -15.35 -2.55
C VAL A 297 10.02 -16.26 -3.04
N GLN A 298 8.79 -15.74 -3.10
CA GLN A 298 7.59 -16.45 -3.54
C GLN A 298 7.00 -15.87 -4.82
N SER A 299 7.13 -14.57 -5.07
CA SER A 299 6.40 -13.90 -6.17
C SER A 299 7.13 -13.93 -7.52
N CYS A 300 8.36 -14.45 -7.56
CA CYS A 300 9.15 -14.61 -8.78
C CYS A 300 8.85 -15.91 -9.55
N THR A 301 8.10 -16.86 -8.97
CA THR A 301 7.71 -18.07 -9.68
C THR A 301 6.52 -17.73 -10.58
N ALA A 302 6.80 -17.35 -11.83
CA ALA A 302 5.75 -17.09 -12.82
C ALA A 302 4.85 -18.34 -13.00
N THR A 303 3.54 -18.12 -13.00
CA THR A 303 2.53 -18.99 -13.63
C THR A 303 2.42 -18.66 -15.11
#